data_AF-A0A522UR27-F1
#
_entry.id   AF-A0A522UR27-F1
#
_cell.length_a   1.000
_cell.length_b   1.000
_cell.length_c   1.000
_cell.angle_alpha   90.00
_cell.angle_beta   90.00
_cell.angle_gamma   90.00
#
_symmetry.space_group_name_H-M   'P 1'
#
loop_
_entity.id
_entity.type
_entity.pdbx_description
1 polymer ?
#
loop_
_entity_poly.entity_id
_entity_poly.type
_entity_poly.pdbx_seq_one_letter_code
_entity_poly.pdbx_strand_id
1 'polypeptide(L)'
;MMRKAVAIIARNRKLKFSALAVVLLIAACATQPASLSIRPPAYDRNISEEEKKHADAILGDIELRNRTVEIDEQWVQSSYKDFLINNLADLDEQSYANFSKYLDKGAVYIIIHPAYYTFFQDTDVRVDSDHDKKAMNAMDRFLSDHGYSSKSVLIKAQEKMLRDFLEYKSTEKKLVVLILPKSYRSYQGYKYRNDRDEYMRFVNAVTNESESVIYLYSKKPNRGSLAEKDRKRLLKFLYAVRASTVMLGGGYAGRCIEDFYKEMEQYVGEEKMFLVPEITAISPSDITTSLASDLLRSDGTINISKLSLNIKMNTLGNQEITPMIRNLSSVD
;
A
#
# COMPACT_ATOMS: atom_id res chain seq x y z
N MET A 1 70.82 3.62 -20.82
CA MET A 1 72.13 3.75 -20.18
C MET A 1 71.96 4.45 -18.84
N MET A 2 72.50 3.83 -17.77
CA MET A 2 72.91 4.34 -16.44
C MET A 2 71.92 5.21 -15.63
N ARG A 3 71.28 4.70 -14.56
CA ARG A 3 71.78 4.32 -13.20
C ARG A 3 72.28 5.48 -12.32
N LYS A 4 71.55 5.73 -11.21
CA LYS A 4 71.97 5.99 -9.80
C LYS A 4 70.68 5.78 -8.95
N ALA A 5 70.47 4.86 -7.99
CA ALA A 5 71.22 4.35 -6.82
C ALA A 5 71.64 5.47 -5.85
N VAL A 6 71.43 5.48 -4.53
CA VAL A 6 70.89 4.60 -3.47
C VAL A 6 70.76 5.51 -2.21
N ALA A 7 69.81 5.28 -1.30
CA ALA A 7 70.06 5.39 0.16
C ALA A 7 68.90 4.78 0.98
N ILE A 8 69.20 3.63 1.58
CA ILE A 8 68.43 2.94 2.62
C ILE A 8 68.95 3.44 3.96
N ILE A 9 68.07 3.85 4.88
CA ILE A 9 68.35 3.74 6.33
C ILE A 9 67.12 3.17 7.03
N ALA A 10 67.29 1.95 7.53
CA ALA A 10 66.42 1.29 8.46
C ALA A 10 66.59 1.88 9.87
N ARG A 11 65.50 2.00 10.64
CA ARG A 11 65.58 1.94 12.10
C ARG A 11 64.40 1.16 12.69
N ASN A 12 64.76 -0.06 13.10
CA ASN A 12 64.09 -0.90 14.08
C ASN A 12 63.67 -0.11 15.32
N ARG A 13 62.39 -0.22 15.72
CA ARG A 13 62.04 -0.42 17.14
C ARG A 13 60.91 -1.45 17.26
N LYS A 14 61.31 -2.65 17.64
CA LYS A 14 60.47 -3.63 18.33
C LYS A 14 60.06 -3.03 19.66
N LEU A 15 58.78 -3.02 19.98
CA LEU A 15 58.31 -3.17 21.36
C LEU A 15 57.17 -4.18 21.35
N LYS A 16 57.39 -5.17 22.21
CA LYS A 16 56.66 -6.42 22.37
C LYS A 16 55.60 -6.23 23.45
N PHE A 17 54.45 -6.87 23.22
CA PHE A 17 53.57 -7.50 24.21
C PHE A 17 52.95 -6.65 25.33
N SER A 18 51.64 -6.46 25.22
CA SER A 18 50.60 -6.77 26.23
C SER A 18 49.27 -6.81 25.46
N ALA A 19 48.77 -7.94 24.97
CA ALA A 19 47.98 -8.90 25.75
C ALA A 19 46.97 -8.22 26.70
N LEU A 20 45.99 -7.52 26.15
CA LEU A 20 44.69 -7.38 26.80
C LEU A 20 43.62 -7.79 25.78
N ALA A 21 43.33 -9.09 25.79
CA ALA A 21 42.18 -9.66 25.12
C ALA A 21 40.92 -9.15 25.84
N VAL A 22 40.43 -7.98 25.41
CA VAL A 22 39.03 -7.64 25.61
C VAL A 22 38.30 -8.35 24.48
N VAL A 23 37.96 -9.63 24.76
CA VAL A 23 36.87 -10.32 24.08
C VAL A 23 35.60 -9.58 24.50
N LEU A 24 35.37 -8.45 23.84
CA LEU A 24 34.05 -7.83 23.79
C LEU A 24 33.27 -8.75 22.84
N LEU A 25 32.66 -9.76 23.47
CA LEU A 25 31.47 -10.43 22.97
C LEU A 25 30.44 -9.34 22.69
N ILE A 26 30.58 -8.68 21.54
CA ILE A 26 29.44 -8.14 20.82
C ILE A 26 28.73 -9.40 20.35
N ALA A 27 27.94 -9.97 21.28
CA ALA A 27 26.66 -10.50 20.93
C ALA A 27 25.96 -9.36 20.20
N ALA A 28 26.21 -9.27 18.90
CA ALA A 28 25.27 -8.69 17.98
C ALA A 28 24.08 -9.63 18.12
N CYS A 29 23.25 -9.32 19.11
CA CYS A 29 21.84 -9.56 19.01
C CYS A 29 21.50 -9.17 17.58
N ALA A 30 21.28 -10.17 16.74
CA ALA A 30 20.33 -10.07 15.66
C ALA A 30 19.02 -9.70 16.35
N THR A 31 18.90 -8.41 16.71
CA THR A 31 17.63 -7.77 16.98
C THR A 31 16.90 -7.98 15.67
N GLN A 32 16.04 -9.00 15.65
CA GLN A 32 14.99 -9.10 14.67
C GLN A 32 14.44 -7.67 14.52
N PRO A 33 14.38 -7.11 13.30
CA PRO A 33 13.77 -5.81 13.12
C PRO A 33 12.44 -5.88 13.85
N ALA A 34 12.21 -4.95 14.78
CA ALA A 34 10.99 -4.94 15.57
C ALA A 34 9.83 -5.14 14.59
N SER A 35 9.17 -6.29 14.68
CA SER A 35 7.95 -6.53 13.91
C SER A 35 7.06 -5.37 14.31
N LEU A 36 6.74 -4.49 13.35
CA LEU A 36 5.85 -3.35 13.56
C LEU A 36 4.60 -3.90 14.25
N SER A 37 4.49 -3.71 15.56
CA SER A 37 3.35 -4.15 16.36
C SER A 37 2.15 -3.39 15.82
N ILE A 38 1.30 -4.07 15.06
CA ILE A 38 0.06 -3.46 14.57
C ILE A 38 -0.87 -3.39 15.79
N ARG A 39 -0.91 -2.22 16.46
CA ARG A 39 -1.95 -1.87 17.43
C ARG A 39 -2.74 -0.64 16.95
N PRO A 40 -3.88 -0.87 16.27
CA PRO A 40 -4.73 0.24 15.84
C PRO A 40 -5.86 0.62 16.84
N PRO A 41 -6.56 1.74 16.58
CA PRO A 41 -7.37 2.47 17.56
C PRO A 41 -8.83 2.00 17.64
N ALA A 42 -9.35 2.00 18.87
CA ALA A 42 -10.75 1.90 19.35
C ALA A 42 -11.83 1.35 18.38
N TYR A 43 -12.28 0.16 18.75
CA TYR A 43 -13.33 -0.69 18.17
C TYR A 43 -14.75 -0.10 18.31
N ASP A 44 -15.65 -0.38 17.36
CA ASP A 44 -17.11 -0.21 17.54
C ASP A 44 -17.62 -1.33 18.45
N ARG A 45 -18.10 -1.00 19.66
CA ARG A 45 -18.31 -1.92 20.80
C ARG A 45 -19.32 -3.08 20.58
N ASN A 46 -19.81 -3.28 19.36
CA ASN A 46 -20.94 -4.17 19.03
C ASN A 46 -20.63 -5.24 17.96
N ILE A 47 -19.38 -5.65 17.75
CA ILE A 47 -19.15 -6.86 16.94
C ILE A 47 -19.63 -8.11 17.66
N SER A 48 -20.07 -9.09 16.90
CA SER A 48 -20.27 -10.42 17.46
C SER A 48 -18.92 -11.11 17.69
N GLU A 49 -18.87 -12.03 18.64
CA GLU A 49 -17.70 -12.91 18.84
C GLU A 49 -17.37 -13.73 17.57
N GLU A 50 -18.37 -14.02 16.74
CA GLU A 50 -18.17 -14.69 15.45
C GLU A 50 -17.43 -13.80 14.44
N GLU A 51 -17.83 -12.52 14.34
CA GLU A 51 -17.12 -11.54 13.51
C GLU A 51 -15.68 -11.35 13.99
N LYS A 52 -15.46 -11.34 15.31
CA LYS A 52 -14.12 -11.28 15.90
C LYS A 52 -13.26 -12.47 15.51
N LYS A 53 -13.76 -13.69 15.73
CA LYS A 53 -13.04 -14.93 15.42
C LYS A 53 -12.72 -15.06 13.93
N HIS A 54 -13.63 -14.63 13.06
CA HIS A 54 -13.39 -14.59 11.62
C HIS A 54 -12.28 -13.60 11.26
N ALA A 55 -12.30 -12.39 11.85
CA ALA A 55 -11.24 -11.41 11.64
C ALA A 55 -9.88 -11.90 12.15
N ASP A 56 -9.83 -12.51 13.33
CA ASP A 56 -8.60 -13.06 13.91
C ASP A 56 -8.01 -14.18 13.02
N ALA A 57 -8.86 -15.02 12.42
CA ALA A 57 -8.43 -16.06 11.49
C ALA A 57 -7.77 -15.45 10.23
N ILE A 58 -8.39 -14.43 9.64
CA ILE A 58 -7.84 -13.73 8.47
C ILE A 58 -6.50 -13.06 8.81
N LEU A 59 -6.41 -12.40 9.95
CA LEU A 59 -5.16 -11.77 10.41
C LEU A 59 -4.05 -12.81 10.64
N GLY A 60 -4.40 -13.99 11.17
CA GLY A 60 -3.49 -15.11 11.32
C GLY A 60 -2.95 -15.62 9.97
N ASP A 61 -3.81 -15.74 8.96
CA ASP A 61 -3.42 -16.15 7.60
C ASP A 61 -2.48 -15.14 6.94
N ILE A 62 -2.75 -13.83 7.11
CA ILE A 62 -1.87 -12.75 6.63
C ILE A 62 -0.52 -12.81 7.32
N GLU A 63 -0.49 -12.95 8.64
CA GLU A 63 0.76 -13.02 9.40
C GLU A 63 1.59 -14.24 9.00
N LEU A 64 0.95 -15.41 8.83
CA LEU A 64 1.61 -16.63 8.37
C LEU A 64 2.20 -16.44 6.98
N ARG A 65 1.46 -15.85 6.02
CA ARG A 65 1.95 -15.56 4.67
C ARG A 65 3.16 -14.64 4.70
N ASN A 66 3.08 -13.51 5.41
CA ASN A 66 4.14 -12.50 5.48
C ASN A 66 5.45 -13.10 6.05
N ARG A 67 5.35 -14.12 6.91
CA ARG A 67 6.50 -14.83 7.50
C ARG A 67 7.01 -16.01 6.69
N THR A 68 6.30 -16.45 5.64
CA THR A 68 6.63 -17.67 4.88
C THR A 68 6.80 -17.40 3.40
N VAL A 69 5.73 -16.99 2.72
CA VAL A 69 5.71 -16.73 1.28
C VAL A 69 6.52 -15.48 0.95
N GLU A 70 6.39 -14.42 1.74
CA GLU A 70 7.00 -13.13 1.36
C GLU A 70 8.52 -13.07 1.51
N ILE A 71 9.09 -14.04 2.21
CA ILE A 71 10.54 -14.24 2.37
C ILE A 71 11.10 -15.32 1.45
N ASP A 72 10.25 -16.06 0.73
CA ASP A 72 10.69 -17.07 -0.24
C ASP A 72 11.35 -16.41 -1.46
N GLU A 73 12.56 -16.84 -1.81
CA GLU A 73 13.33 -16.20 -2.87
C GLU A 73 12.67 -16.36 -4.25
N GLN A 74 12.02 -17.49 -4.53
CA GLN A 74 11.36 -17.71 -5.82
C GLN A 74 10.16 -16.78 -5.97
N TRP A 75 9.34 -16.66 -4.93
CA TRP A 75 8.22 -15.74 -4.90
C TRP A 75 8.66 -14.27 -4.97
N VAL A 76 9.74 -13.92 -4.26
CA VAL A 76 10.37 -12.59 -4.37
C VAL A 76 10.72 -12.29 -5.81
N GLN A 77 11.43 -13.20 -6.50
CA GLN A 77 11.83 -12.97 -7.89
C GLN A 77 10.65 -12.94 -8.87
N SER A 78 9.61 -13.76 -8.68
CA SER A 78 8.44 -13.77 -9.57
C SER A 78 7.61 -12.50 -9.45
N SER A 79 7.48 -11.97 -8.23
CA SER A 79 6.66 -10.79 -7.94
C SER A 79 7.14 -9.47 -8.59
N TYR A 80 8.34 -9.44 -9.16
CA TYR A 80 8.88 -8.30 -9.90
C TYR A 80 8.71 -8.42 -11.43
N LYS A 81 8.22 -9.57 -11.92
CA LYS A 81 8.16 -9.84 -13.37
C LYS A 81 6.84 -9.41 -13.97
N ASP A 82 5.73 -9.85 -13.36
CA ASP A 82 4.38 -9.57 -13.81
C ASP A 82 3.44 -9.37 -12.61
N PHE A 83 2.27 -8.77 -12.85
CA PHE A 83 1.18 -8.80 -11.87
C PHE A 83 0.62 -10.22 -11.81
N LEU A 84 0.48 -10.76 -10.59
CA LEU A 84 0.01 -12.13 -10.34
C LEU A 84 -1.51 -12.22 -10.11
N ILE A 85 -2.22 -11.14 -10.41
CA ILE A 85 -3.68 -11.04 -10.39
C ILE A 85 -4.19 -10.83 -11.82
N ASN A 86 -5.48 -11.10 -12.05
CA ASN A 86 -6.03 -11.03 -13.39
C ASN A 86 -6.30 -9.59 -13.85
N ASN A 87 -5.89 -9.27 -15.06
CA ASN A 87 -6.33 -8.07 -15.76
C ASN A 87 -7.75 -8.30 -16.30
N LEU A 88 -8.69 -7.42 -15.99
CA LEU A 88 -10.07 -7.53 -16.48
C LEU A 88 -10.14 -7.53 -18.01
N ALA A 89 -9.20 -6.88 -18.70
CA ALA A 89 -9.15 -6.87 -20.16
C ALA A 89 -8.86 -8.24 -20.79
N ASP A 90 -8.29 -9.17 -20.03
CA ASP A 90 -7.85 -10.49 -20.48
C ASP A 90 -8.83 -11.61 -20.04
N LEU A 91 -9.85 -11.27 -19.24
CA LEU A 91 -10.91 -12.17 -18.83
C LEU A 91 -12.01 -12.29 -19.89
N ASP A 92 -12.56 -13.50 -20.05
CA ASP A 92 -13.73 -13.70 -20.91
C ASP A 92 -14.99 -13.11 -20.28
N GLU A 93 -15.80 -12.38 -21.05
CA GLU A 93 -16.99 -11.68 -20.55
C GLU A 93 -18.02 -12.66 -19.96
N GLN A 94 -18.08 -13.91 -20.44
CA GLN A 94 -18.99 -14.93 -19.91
C GLN A 94 -18.62 -15.34 -18.47
N SER A 95 -17.36 -15.15 -18.08
CA SER A 95 -16.87 -15.50 -16.75
C SER A 95 -17.17 -14.43 -15.68
N TYR A 96 -17.59 -13.21 -16.07
CA TYR A 96 -17.73 -12.09 -15.14
C TYR A 96 -18.71 -12.39 -13.99
N ALA A 97 -19.85 -13.03 -14.29
CA ALA A 97 -20.85 -13.35 -13.28
C ALA A 97 -20.31 -14.25 -12.14
N ASN A 98 -19.24 -15.03 -12.40
CA ASN A 98 -18.62 -15.89 -11.39
C ASN A 98 -17.98 -15.10 -10.25
N PHE A 99 -17.68 -13.81 -10.45
CA PHE A 99 -17.11 -12.94 -9.42
C PHE A 99 -18.16 -12.43 -8.42
N SER A 100 -19.46 -12.64 -8.68
CA SER A 100 -20.55 -12.25 -7.76
C SER A 100 -20.42 -12.89 -6.37
N LYS A 101 -19.85 -14.10 -6.28
CA LYS A 101 -19.59 -14.78 -5.00
C LYS A 101 -18.59 -14.05 -4.09
N TYR A 102 -17.79 -13.13 -4.65
CA TYR A 102 -16.81 -12.34 -3.90
C TYR A 102 -17.36 -10.98 -3.45
N LEU A 103 -18.60 -10.62 -3.80
CA LEU A 103 -19.20 -9.36 -3.34
C LEU A 103 -19.30 -9.31 -1.81
N ASP A 104 -19.00 -8.14 -1.24
CA ASP A 104 -19.13 -7.92 0.19
C ASP A 104 -20.50 -7.32 0.51
N LYS A 105 -21.49 -8.17 0.82
CA LYS A 105 -22.89 -7.75 1.03
C LYS A 105 -23.44 -6.93 -0.16
N GLY A 106 -23.06 -7.31 -1.38
CA GLY A 106 -23.43 -6.63 -2.62
C GLY A 106 -22.46 -5.52 -3.06
N ALA A 107 -21.50 -5.15 -2.22
CA ALA A 107 -20.51 -4.13 -2.54
C ALA A 107 -19.29 -4.69 -3.30
N VAL A 108 -18.74 -3.86 -4.18
CA VAL A 108 -17.42 -4.03 -4.80
C VAL A 108 -16.52 -2.86 -4.40
N TYR A 109 -15.25 -3.14 -4.12
CA TYR A 109 -14.26 -2.12 -3.83
C TYR A 109 -13.49 -1.76 -5.10
N ILE A 110 -13.37 -0.47 -5.41
CA ILE A 110 -12.52 0.02 -6.50
C ILE A 110 -11.46 0.93 -5.91
N ILE A 111 -10.20 0.52 -6.04
CA ILE A 111 -9.04 1.21 -5.46
C ILE A 111 -8.23 1.86 -6.58
N ILE A 112 -8.27 3.19 -6.64
CA ILE A 112 -7.63 3.95 -7.70
C ILE A 112 -6.20 4.30 -7.29
N HIS A 113 -5.20 3.88 -8.07
CA HIS A 113 -3.79 4.17 -7.84
C HIS A 113 -3.35 3.88 -6.39
N PRO A 114 -3.40 2.61 -5.96
CA PRO A 114 -3.00 2.26 -4.61
C PRO A 114 -1.55 2.65 -4.35
N ALA A 115 -1.26 3.04 -3.12
CA ALA A 115 0.06 3.40 -2.63
C ALA A 115 0.77 4.57 -3.33
N TYR A 116 0.01 5.58 -3.74
CA TYR A 116 0.57 6.67 -4.53
C TYR A 116 1.73 7.39 -3.83
N TYR A 117 1.67 7.62 -2.52
CA TYR A 117 2.73 8.36 -1.82
C TYR A 117 4.07 7.64 -1.85
N THR A 118 4.02 6.33 -1.63
CA THR A 118 5.22 5.50 -1.59
C THR A 118 5.90 5.47 -2.95
N PHE A 119 5.14 5.35 -4.05
CA PHE A 119 5.71 5.04 -5.36
C PHE A 119 5.79 6.21 -6.35
N PHE A 120 4.86 7.16 -6.29
CA PHE A 120 4.66 8.17 -7.35
C PHE A 120 4.77 9.62 -6.89
N GLN A 121 4.82 9.85 -5.59
CA GLN A 121 5.03 11.17 -5.00
C GLN A 121 6.46 11.29 -4.51
N ASP A 122 7.15 12.37 -4.86
CA ASP A 122 8.44 12.67 -4.24
C ASP A 122 8.20 12.95 -2.73
N THR A 123 8.75 12.07 -1.90
CA THR A 123 8.70 12.15 -0.44
C THR A 123 10.15 12.12 0.01
N ASP A 124 10.52 12.97 0.97
CA ASP A 124 11.89 13.03 1.52
C ASP A 124 12.39 11.72 2.17
N VAL A 125 11.57 10.67 2.18
CA VAL A 125 11.94 9.32 2.65
C VAL A 125 12.90 8.68 1.66
N ARG A 126 14.21 8.83 1.94
CA ARG A 126 15.28 8.08 1.30
C ARG A 126 15.21 6.64 1.74
N VAL A 127 14.79 5.77 0.83
CA VAL A 127 15.00 4.34 1.00
C VAL A 127 16.47 4.07 0.70
N ASP A 128 17.24 3.71 1.72
CA ASP A 128 18.66 3.37 1.57
C ASP A 128 18.78 2.23 0.54
N SER A 129 19.70 2.38 -0.41
CA SER A 129 19.94 1.40 -1.48
C SER A 129 20.67 0.15 -1.00
N ASP A 130 20.73 -0.10 0.31
CA ASP A 130 21.28 -1.33 0.87
C ASP A 130 20.38 -2.49 0.47
N HIS A 131 20.66 -2.99 -0.73
CA HIS A 131 20.04 -4.13 -1.42
C HIS A 131 20.07 -5.42 -0.58
N ASP A 132 20.79 -5.44 0.54
CA ASP A 132 20.92 -6.57 1.45
C ASP A 132 19.75 -6.75 2.42
N LYS A 133 18.81 -5.80 2.52
CA LYS A 133 17.50 -6.08 3.17
C LYS A 133 16.55 -6.79 2.18
N LYS A 134 16.97 -7.96 1.69
CA LYS A 134 16.29 -8.76 0.65
C LYS A 134 14.81 -9.10 0.95
N ALA A 135 14.34 -8.96 2.18
CA ALA A 135 12.99 -9.34 2.58
C ALA A 135 11.95 -8.19 2.55
N MET A 136 12.31 -6.93 2.81
CA MET A 136 11.31 -5.86 2.97
C MET A 136 11.06 -5.15 1.64
N ASN A 137 9.80 -4.99 1.24
CA ASN A 137 9.43 -4.20 0.06
C ASN A 137 9.50 -2.67 0.34
N ALA A 138 9.42 -1.84 -0.69
CA ALA A 138 9.43 -0.38 -0.56
C ALA A 138 8.38 0.20 0.39
N MET A 139 7.18 -0.37 0.44
CA MET A 139 6.13 0.07 1.35
C MET A 139 6.52 -0.20 2.80
N ASP A 140 7.00 -1.40 3.12
CA ASP A 140 7.38 -1.73 4.49
C ASP A 140 8.57 -0.90 4.95
N ARG A 141 9.53 -0.63 4.06
CA ARG A 141 10.62 0.31 4.35
C ARG A 141 10.08 1.71 4.65
N PHE A 142 9.17 2.22 3.82
CA PHE A 142 8.51 3.51 4.02
C PHE A 142 7.76 3.59 5.36
N LEU A 143 7.02 2.54 5.73
CA LEU A 143 6.26 2.47 6.97
C LEU A 143 7.14 2.28 8.21
N SER A 144 8.31 1.65 8.07
CA SER A 144 9.26 1.42 9.18
C SER A 144 10.11 2.65 9.54
N ASP A 145 10.24 3.61 8.63
CA ASP A 145 11.01 4.83 8.87
C ASP A 145 10.33 5.70 9.95
N HIS A 146 11.11 6.46 10.72
CA HIS A 146 10.56 7.33 11.76
C HIS A 146 9.89 8.56 11.13
N GLY A 147 8.62 8.83 11.45
CA GLY A 147 7.95 10.05 10.98
C GLY A 147 8.43 11.27 11.76
N TYR A 148 9.09 12.22 11.11
CA TYR A 148 9.64 13.44 11.75
C TYR A 148 8.64 14.60 11.83
N SER A 149 7.47 14.49 11.18
CA SER A 149 6.42 15.52 11.18
C SER A 149 5.02 14.90 11.20
N SER A 150 4.02 15.62 11.72
CA SER A 150 2.61 15.18 11.68
C SER A 150 2.14 14.86 10.26
N LYS A 151 2.61 15.61 9.26
CA LYS A 151 2.37 15.33 7.84
C LYS A 151 2.89 13.96 7.44
N SER A 152 4.15 13.64 7.76
CA SER A 152 4.72 12.32 7.45
C SER A 152 4.01 11.18 8.20
N VAL A 153 3.59 11.41 9.44
CA VAL A 153 2.83 10.44 10.24
C VAL A 153 1.46 10.17 9.61
N LEU A 154 0.74 11.22 9.20
CA LEU A 154 -0.56 11.07 8.52
C LEU A 154 -0.43 10.30 7.22
N ILE A 155 0.56 10.64 6.38
CA ILE A 155 0.79 9.93 5.11
C ILE A 155 1.08 8.44 5.36
N LYS A 156 1.98 8.12 6.30
CA LYS A 156 2.28 6.73 6.67
C LYS A 156 1.05 6.00 7.20
N ALA A 157 0.21 6.68 7.99
CA ALA A 157 -1.02 6.09 8.50
C ALA A 157 -2.03 5.80 7.37
N GLN A 158 -2.17 6.69 6.36
CA GLN A 158 -3.04 6.47 5.20
C GLN A 158 -2.54 5.30 4.34
N GLU A 159 -1.24 5.26 4.07
CA GLU A 159 -0.60 4.17 3.31
C GLU A 159 -0.71 2.82 4.03
N LYS A 160 -0.50 2.82 5.35
CA LYS A 160 -0.69 1.62 6.18
C LYS A 160 -2.13 1.12 6.13
N MET A 161 -3.12 2.00 6.33
CA MET A 161 -4.53 1.62 6.30
C MET A 161 -4.93 1.04 4.95
N LEU A 162 -4.46 1.62 3.84
CA LEU A 162 -4.71 1.09 2.50
C LEU A 162 -4.07 -0.28 2.29
N ARG A 163 -2.80 -0.46 2.67
CA ARG A 163 -2.11 -1.75 2.59
C ARG A 163 -2.86 -2.82 3.38
N ASP A 164 -3.16 -2.54 4.65
CA ASP A 164 -3.83 -3.49 5.55
C ASP A 164 -5.22 -3.86 5.02
N PHE A 165 -5.97 -2.90 4.48
CA PHE A 165 -7.26 -3.15 3.84
C PHE A 165 -7.12 -4.10 2.64
N LEU A 166 -6.14 -3.87 1.76
CA LEU A 166 -5.92 -4.70 0.58
C LEU A 166 -5.54 -6.13 0.99
N GLU A 167 -4.62 -6.29 1.95
CA GLU A 167 -4.24 -7.59 2.50
C GLU A 167 -5.42 -8.32 3.12
N TYR A 168 -6.24 -7.62 3.90
CA TYR A 168 -7.40 -8.20 4.54
C TYR A 168 -8.46 -8.63 3.52
N LYS A 169 -8.84 -7.74 2.60
CA LYS A 169 -9.91 -8.02 1.63
C LYS A 169 -9.49 -9.02 0.57
N SER A 170 -8.22 -9.07 0.19
CA SER A 170 -7.72 -10.11 -0.73
C SER A 170 -7.73 -11.49 -0.06
N THR A 171 -7.31 -11.58 1.21
CA THR A 171 -7.31 -12.82 2.01
C THR A 171 -8.72 -13.31 2.32
N GLU A 172 -9.63 -12.39 2.66
CA GLU A 172 -11.06 -12.67 2.85
C GLU A 172 -11.79 -13.04 1.54
N LYS A 173 -11.10 -12.94 0.39
CA LYS A 173 -11.65 -13.13 -0.96
C LYS A 173 -12.84 -12.22 -1.26
N LYS A 174 -12.75 -10.94 -0.89
CA LYS A 174 -13.71 -9.91 -1.30
C LYS A 174 -13.32 -9.30 -2.63
N LEU A 175 -14.32 -8.88 -3.40
CA LEU A 175 -14.13 -8.37 -4.75
C LEU A 175 -13.47 -6.98 -4.71
N VAL A 176 -12.23 -6.90 -5.18
CA VAL A 176 -11.46 -5.66 -5.29
C VAL A 176 -11.04 -5.46 -6.74
N VAL A 177 -11.32 -4.29 -7.29
CA VAL A 177 -10.84 -3.84 -8.60
C VAL A 177 -9.77 -2.78 -8.38
N LEU A 178 -8.54 -3.06 -8.78
CA LEU A 178 -7.46 -2.08 -8.75
C LEU A 178 -7.42 -1.31 -10.07
N ILE A 179 -7.44 0.02 -9.99
CA ILE A 179 -7.12 0.86 -11.15
C ILE A 179 -5.65 1.25 -11.03
N LEU A 180 -4.79 0.58 -11.79
CA LEU A 180 -3.34 0.79 -11.75
C LEU A 180 -2.92 1.90 -12.72
N PRO A 181 -1.86 2.67 -12.44
CA PRO A 181 -1.45 3.74 -13.35
C PRO A 181 -0.82 3.17 -14.62
N LYS A 182 -1.31 3.53 -15.81
CA LYS A 182 -0.71 3.03 -17.06
C LYS A 182 0.68 3.60 -17.31
N SER A 183 1.58 2.77 -17.85
CA SER A 183 2.93 3.16 -18.24
C SER A 183 3.72 3.85 -17.11
N TYR A 184 3.40 3.48 -15.87
CA TYR A 184 3.96 4.10 -14.67
C TYR A 184 5.48 4.01 -14.58
N ARG A 185 6.10 2.96 -15.15
CA ARG A 185 7.56 2.83 -15.22
C ARG A 185 8.24 3.96 -15.99
N SER A 186 7.58 4.51 -17.00
CA SER A 186 8.08 5.66 -17.76
C SER A 186 7.67 7.03 -17.17
N TYR A 187 6.82 7.03 -16.14
CA TYR A 187 6.35 8.26 -15.52
C TYR A 187 7.45 8.88 -14.68
N GLN A 188 7.70 10.18 -14.84
CA GLN A 188 8.76 10.88 -14.10
C GLN A 188 8.56 10.85 -12.58
N GLY A 189 7.32 10.77 -12.10
CA GLY A 189 7.04 10.67 -10.67
C GLY A 189 7.33 9.29 -10.06
N TYR A 190 7.54 8.24 -10.88
CA TYR A 190 7.82 6.91 -10.36
C TYR A 190 9.25 6.81 -9.82
N LYS A 191 9.40 6.58 -8.51
CA LYS A 191 10.70 6.57 -7.82
C LYS A 191 11.65 5.46 -8.29
N TYR A 192 11.11 4.29 -8.63
CA TYR A 192 11.90 3.09 -8.93
C TYR A 192 12.03 2.81 -10.43
N ARG A 193 11.89 3.84 -11.28
CA ARG A 193 11.93 3.70 -12.75
C ARG A 193 13.20 3.05 -13.32
N ASN A 194 14.32 3.19 -12.61
CA ASN A 194 15.64 2.67 -13.00
C ASN A 194 16.10 1.47 -12.14
N ASP A 195 15.20 0.88 -11.34
CA ASP A 195 15.47 -0.24 -10.45
C ASP A 195 14.46 -1.38 -10.72
N ARG A 196 14.43 -2.39 -9.83
CA ARG A 196 13.38 -3.40 -9.77
C ARG A 196 12.02 -2.74 -9.54
N ASP A 197 10.98 -3.38 -10.04
CA ASP A 197 9.63 -2.83 -10.01
C ASP A 197 8.96 -2.97 -8.63
N GLU A 198 9.34 -2.10 -7.69
CA GLU A 198 8.85 -2.13 -6.31
C GLU A 198 7.33 -1.91 -6.21
N TYR A 199 6.72 -1.22 -7.19
CA TYR A 199 5.27 -1.08 -7.22
C TYR A 199 4.56 -2.38 -7.55
N MET A 200 5.06 -3.11 -8.55
CA MET A 200 4.56 -4.44 -8.89
C MET A 200 4.72 -5.42 -7.72
N ARG A 201 5.89 -5.41 -7.08
CA ARG A 201 6.16 -6.19 -5.87
C ARG A 201 5.12 -5.92 -4.78
N PHE A 202 4.82 -4.65 -4.51
CA PHE A 202 3.83 -4.25 -3.51
C PHE A 202 2.43 -4.76 -3.87
N VAL A 203 1.97 -4.55 -5.09
CA VAL A 203 0.64 -5.02 -5.52
C VAL A 203 0.54 -6.54 -5.38
N ASN A 204 1.56 -7.29 -5.80
CA ASN A 204 1.59 -8.74 -5.68
C ASN A 204 1.58 -9.21 -4.21
N ALA A 205 2.27 -8.50 -3.30
CA ALA A 205 2.25 -8.80 -1.87
C ALA A 205 0.87 -8.60 -1.24
N VAL A 206 0.27 -7.42 -1.42
CA VAL A 206 -1.02 -7.12 -0.77
C VAL A 206 -2.20 -7.87 -1.36
N THR A 207 -2.09 -8.34 -2.61
CA THR A 207 -3.14 -9.11 -3.28
C THR A 207 -2.96 -10.62 -3.17
N ASN A 208 -1.72 -11.09 -2.96
CA ASN A 208 -1.36 -12.50 -2.80
C ASN A 208 -2.04 -13.42 -3.82
N GLU A 209 -1.97 -13.04 -5.11
CA GLU A 209 -2.54 -13.82 -6.21
C GLU A 209 -4.04 -14.13 -6.06
N SER A 210 -4.75 -13.34 -5.25
CA SER A 210 -6.14 -13.62 -4.92
C SER A 210 -7.03 -13.50 -6.15
N GLU A 211 -7.77 -14.58 -6.43
CA GLU A 211 -8.75 -14.67 -7.52
C GLU A 211 -9.90 -13.65 -7.39
N SER A 212 -10.11 -13.07 -6.20
CA SER A 212 -11.11 -12.02 -5.99
C SER A 212 -10.60 -10.62 -6.32
N VAL A 213 -9.32 -10.48 -6.66
CA VAL A 213 -8.71 -9.21 -7.02
C VAL A 213 -8.42 -9.19 -8.51
N ILE A 214 -8.92 -8.16 -9.18
CA ILE A 214 -8.67 -7.90 -10.60
C ILE A 214 -8.15 -6.49 -10.78
N TYR A 215 -7.55 -6.21 -11.93
CA TYR A 215 -7.09 -4.86 -12.23
C TYR A 215 -7.43 -4.38 -13.64
N LEU A 216 -7.41 -3.06 -13.78
CA LEU A 216 -7.40 -2.34 -15.04
C LEU A 216 -6.34 -1.25 -14.97
N TYR A 217 -5.97 -0.70 -16.12
CA TYR A 217 -5.09 0.45 -16.19
C TYR A 217 -5.88 1.76 -16.37
N SER A 218 -5.50 2.82 -15.66
CA SER A 218 -5.95 4.17 -15.96
C SER A 218 -5.41 4.66 -17.30
N LYS A 219 -6.01 5.69 -17.89
CA LYS A 219 -5.56 6.29 -19.14
C LYS A 219 -4.17 6.95 -19.02
N LYS A 220 -3.89 7.56 -17.86
CA LYS A 220 -2.63 8.26 -17.55
C LYS A 220 -2.14 7.87 -16.15
N PRO A 221 -0.82 7.90 -15.90
CA PRO A 221 -0.26 7.49 -14.62
C PRO A 221 -0.61 8.39 -13.42
N ASN A 222 -1.12 9.60 -13.67
CA ASN A 222 -1.43 10.59 -12.64
C ASN A 222 -2.91 11.05 -12.66
N ARG A 223 -3.79 10.26 -13.28
CA ARG A 223 -5.23 10.48 -13.42
C ARG A 223 -5.97 9.17 -13.28
N GLY A 224 -7.13 9.16 -12.61
CA GLY A 224 -7.93 7.95 -12.42
C GLY A 224 -8.85 7.59 -13.59
N SER A 225 -9.02 8.50 -14.56
CA SER A 225 -9.85 8.25 -15.75
C SER A 225 -9.41 6.99 -16.52
N LEU A 226 -10.38 6.29 -17.10
CA LEU A 226 -10.14 5.07 -17.89
C LEU A 226 -10.08 5.37 -19.38
N ALA A 227 -9.48 4.46 -20.15
CA ALA A 227 -9.73 4.45 -21.59
C ALA A 227 -11.17 4.00 -21.84
N GLU A 228 -11.83 4.52 -22.88
CA GLU A 228 -13.25 4.22 -23.15
C GLU A 228 -13.54 2.71 -23.22
N LYS A 229 -12.65 1.93 -23.86
CA LYS A 229 -12.78 0.48 -23.94
C LYS A 229 -12.74 -0.20 -22.57
N ASP A 230 -11.91 0.29 -21.65
CA ASP A 230 -11.72 -0.29 -20.33
C ASP A 230 -12.84 0.15 -19.38
N ARG A 231 -13.35 1.37 -19.54
CA ARG A 231 -14.60 1.82 -18.91
C ARG A 231 -15.77 0.92 -19.30
N LYS A 232 -15.99 0.68 -20.59
CA LYS A 232 -17.07 -0.19 -21.08
C LYS A 232 -16.96 -1.61 -20.50
N ARG A 233 -15.74 -2.16 -20.42
CA ARG A 233 -15.49 -3.46 -19.77
C ARG A 233 -15.83 -3.44 -18.29
N LEU A 234 -15.39 -2.42 -17.56
CA LEU A 234 -15.70 -2.28 -16.13
C LEU A 234 -17.21 -2.19 -15.91
N LEU A 235 -17.94 -1.41 -16.70
CA LEU A 235 -19.40 -1.31 -16.59
C LEU A 235 -20.11 -2.64 -16.84
N LYS A 236 -19.69 -3.37 -17.89
CA LYS A 236 -20.21 -4.72 -18.16
C LYS A 236 -19.91 -5.68 -17.00
N PHE A 237 -18.70 -5.61 -16.46
CA PHE A 237 -18.30 -6.42 -15.30
C PHE A 237 -19.17 -6.13 -14.08
N LEU A 238 -19.30 -4.86 -13.70
CA LEU A 238 -20.14 -4.41 -12.58
C LEU A 238 -21.60 -4.85 -12.71
N TYR A 239 -22.16 -4.76 -13.93
CA TYR A 239 -23.50 -5.24 -14.24
C TYR A 239 -23.61 -6.77 -14.12
N ALA A 240 -22.64 -7.52 -14.67
CA ALA A 240 -22.64 -8.97 -14.66
C ALA A 240 -22.52 -9.57 -13.26
N VAL A 241 -21.69 -8.97 -12.39
CA VAL A 241 -21.58 -9.38 -10.97
C VAL A 241 -22.78 -8.93 -10.14
N ARG A 242 -23.61 -8.02 -10.66
CA ARG A 242 -24.76 -7.41 -9.96
C ARG A 242 -24.36 -6.65 -8.69
N ALA A 243 -23.27 -5.87 -8.76
CA ALA A 243 -22.87 -5.02 -7.65
C ALA A 243 -23.98 -3.99 -7.35
N SER A 244 -24.47 -3.97 -6.11
CA SER A 244 -25.45 -2.97 -5.65
C SER A 244 -24.77 -1.65 -5.30
N THR A 245 -23.49 -1.72 -4.92
CA THR A 245 -22.74 -0.60 -4.39
C THR A 245 -21.28 -0.66 -4.83
N VAL A 246 -20.71 0.49 -5.16
CA VAL A 246 -19.31 0.70 -5.53
C VAL A 246 -18.64 1.55 -4.46
N MET A 247 -17.68 0.97 -3.76
CA MET A 247 -16.90 1.59 -2.70
C MET A 247 -15.56 2.06 -3.25
N LEU A 248 -15.30 3.36 -3.24
CA LEU A 248 -14.09 3.96 -3.80
C LEU A 248 -13.03 4.23 -2.73
N GLY A 249 -11.78 4.00 -3.10
CA GLY A 249 -10.62 4.42 -2.32
C GLY A 249 -9.37 4.58 -3.20
N GLY A 250 -8.22 4.73 -2.56
CA GLY A 250 -6.91 4.82 -3.18
C GLY A 250 -6.29 6.22 -3.11
N GLY A 251 -5.46 6.54 -4.12
CA GLY A 251 -4.68 7.77 -4.20
C GLY A 251 -5.50 9.00 -4.57
N TYR A 252 -5.38 10.04 -3.76
CA TYR A 252 -5.80 11.43 -4.04
C TYR A 252 -7.30 11.65 -4.27
N ALA A 253 -8.01 11.91 -3.17
CA ALA A 253 -9.23 12.73 -3.19
C ALA A 253 -8.93 14.08 -3.87
N GLY A 254 -9.84 14.53 -4.75
CA GLY A 254 -9.68 15.79 -5.52
C GLY A 254 -8.83 15.68 -6.79
N ARG A 255 -8.34 14.49 -7.14
CA ARG A 255 -7.65 14.24 -8.42
C ARG A 255 -8.01 12.89 -9.02
N CYS A 256 -7.28 11.83 -8.67
CA CYS A 256 -7.44 10.55 -9.36
C CYS A 256 -8.81 9.94 -9.07
N ILE A 257 -9.25 9.95 -7.81
CA ILE A 257 -10.57 9.45 -7.43
C ILE A 257 -11.67 10.30 -8.07
N GLU A 258 -11.52 11.64 -8.09
CA GLU A 258 -12.53 12.54 -8.67
C GLU A 258 -12.67 12.35 -10.20
N ASP A 259 -11.55 12.21 -10.92
CA ASP A 259 -11.57 11.93 -12.36
C ASP A 259 -12.29 10.61 -12.66
N PHE A 260 -12.05 9.57 -11.85
CA PHE A 260 -12.73 8.28 -11.98
C PHE A 260 -14.22 8.39 -11.63
N TYR A 261 -14.55 9.05 -10.53
CA TYR A 261 -15.92 9.23 -10.05
C TYR A 261 -16.78 9.94 -11.11
N LYS A 262 -16.34 11.09 -11.61
CA LYS A 262 -17.08 11.86 -12.63
C LYS A 262 -17.29 11.09 -13.92
N GLU A 263 -16.34 10.24 -14.27
CA GLU A 263 -16.44 9.40 -15.46
C GLU A 263 -17.50 8.29 -15.29
N MET A 264 -17.62 7.72 -14.08
CA MET A 264 -18.43 6.55 -13.78
C MET A 264 -19.84 6.88 -13.27
N GLU A 265 -20.03 7.99 -12.55
CA GLU A 265 -21.29 8.36 -11.89
C GLU A 265 -22.48 8.39 -12.86
N GLN A 266 -22.27 8.89 -14.08
CA GLN A 266 -23.30 8.97 -15.12
C GLN A 266 -23.82 7.61 -15.59
N TYR A 267 -23.08 6.53 -15.34
CA TYR A 267 -23.42 5.17 -15.77
C TYR A 267 -23.83 4.27 -14.61
N VAL A 268 -23.23 4.44 -13.43
CA VAL A 268 -23.49 3.61 -12.25
C VAL A 268 -24.63 4.19 -11.40
N GLY A 269 -24.78 5.51 -11.37
CA GLY A 269 -25.66 6.23 -10.46
C GLY A 269 -24.91 6.75 -9.23
N GLU A 270 -25.13 8.02 -8.88
CA GLU A 270 -24.56 8.67 -7.68
C GLU A 270 -24.94 7.92 -6.41
N GLU A 271 -26.17 7.39 -6.34
CA GLU A 271 -26.71 6.67 -5.18
C GLU A 271 -26.06 5.31 -4.90
N LYS A 272 -25.17 4.86 -5.80
CA LYS A 272 -24.46 3.58 -5.68
C LYS A 272 -22.96 3.76 -5.52
N MET A 273 -22.43 4.98 -5.59
CA MET A 273 -20.99 5.24 -5.55
C MET A 273 -20.62 6.00 -4.29
N PHE A 274 -19.81 5.37 -3.43
CA PHE A 274 -19.48 5.91 -2.12
C PHE A 274 -17.97 6.01 -1.96
N LEU A 275 -17.50 7.13 -1.42
CA LEU A 275 -16.10 7.27 -1.05
C LEU A 275 -15.88 6.68 0.35
N VAL A 276 -14.82 5.88 0.51
CA VAL A 276 -14.42 5.28 1.78
C VAL A 276 -13.21 6.03 2.34
N PRO A 277 -13.39 6.89 3.35
CA PRO A 277 -12.34 7.74 3.91
C PRO A 277 -11.11 6.98 4.37
N GLU A 278 -11.32 5.82 4.98
CA GLU A 278 -10.30 5.00 5.64
C GLU A 278 -9.24 4.48 4.66
N ILE A 279 -9.59 4.35 3.39
CA ILE A 279 -8.70 3.90 2.30
C ILE A 279 -8.46 5.00 1.27
N THR A 280 -8.81 6.25 1.60
CA THR A 280 -8.63 7.40 0.71
C THR A 280 -7.51 8.28 1.20
N ALA A 281 -6.49 8.44 0.35
CA ALA A 281 -5.41 9.40 0.57
C ALA A 281 -5.84 10.82 0.19
N ILE A 282 -5.53 11.80 1.04
CA ILE A 282 -5.63 13.23 0.68
C ILE A 282 -4.43 13.57 -0.24
N SER A 283 -4.45 14.66 -1.02
CA SER A 283 -3.26 15.09 -1.75
C SER A 283 -2.21 15.73 -0.81
N PRO A 284 -0.90 15.46 -0.96
CA PRO A 284 0.15 16.07 -0.13
C PRO A 284 0.20 17.59 -0.24
N SER A 285 -0.22 18.17 -1.38
CA SER A 285 -0.33 19.63 -1.55
C SER A 285 -1.34 20.24 -0.58
N ASP A 286 -2.32 19.46 -0.15
CA ASP A 286 -3.47 19.93 0.62
C ASP A 286 -3.27 19.64 2.12
N ILE A 287 -2.22 18.88 2.46
CA ILE A 287 -1.85 18.57 3.84
C ILE A 287 -0.86 19.62 4.37
N THR A 288 -1.37 20.51 5.20
CA THR A 288 -0.57 21.37 6.09
C THR A 288 -0.21 20.62 7.38
N THR A 289 0.82 21.06 8.10
CA THR A 289 1.19 20.47 9.40
C THR A 289 0.05 20.56 10.43
N SER A 290 -0.68 21.68 10.45
CA SER A 290 -1.84 21.86 11.34
C SER A 290 -2.96 20.88 11.00
N LEU A 291 -3.33 20.79 9.72
CA LEU A 291 -4.36 19.85 9.27
C LEU A 291 -3.94 18.41 9.59
N ALA A 292 -2.68 18.06 9.35
CA ALA A 292 -2.19 16.72 9.65
C ALA A 292 -2.32 16.38 11.14
N SER A 293 -1.93 17.31 12.03
CA SER A 293 -2.10 17.14 13.48
C SER A 293 -3.57 17.01 13.87
N ASP A 294 -4.47 17.75 13.22
CA ASP A 294 -5.91 17.66 13.49
C ASP A 294 -6.49 16.30 13.09
N LEU A 295 -6.05 15.75 11.95
CA LEU A 295 -6.52 14.47 11.41
C LEU A 295 -5.94 13.25 12.12
N LEU A 296 -4.97 13.44 13.01
CA LEU A 296 -4.36 12.38 13.80
C LEU A 296 -4.93 12.33 15.23
N ARG A 297 -4.95 11.14 15.80
CA ARG A 297 -5.09 10.91 17.24
C ARG A 297 -3.72 11.07 17.92
N SER A 298 -3.72 11.13 19.24
CA SER A 298 -2.48 11.27 20.05
C SER A 298 -1.50 10.11 19.89
N ASP A 299 -1.98 8.94 19.48
CA ASP A 299 -1.18 7.75 19.20
C ASP A 299 -0.64 7.70 17.76
N GLY A 300 -0.88 8.74 16.95
CA GLY A 300 -0.46 8.79 15.55
C GLY A 300 -1.37 8.03 14.58
N THR A 301 -2.50 7.49 15.04
CA THR A 301 -3.49 6.85 14.17
C THR A 301 -4.45 7.88 13.57
N ILE A 302 -5.13 7.55 12.48
CA ILE A 302 -6.06 8.47 11.81
C ILE A 302 -7.34 8.62 12.63
N ASN A 303 -7.73 9.87 12.89
CA ASN A 303 -9.05 10.20 13.38
C ASN A 303 -10.06 10.16 12.23
N ILE A 304 -10.70 8.99 12.03
CA ILE A 304 -11.61 8.75 10.90
C ILE A 304 -12.72 9.79 10.82
N SER A 305 -13.35 10.16 11.94
CA SER A 305 -14.44 11.16 11.94
C SER A 305 -13.98 12.51 11.38
N LYS A 306 -12.78 12.97 11.76
CA LYS A 306 -12.22 14.20 11.23
C LYS A 306 -11.75 14.06 9.79
N LEU A 307 -11.21 12.91 9.40
CA LEU A 307 -10.83 12.62 8.01
C LEU A 307 -12.06 12.63 7.10
N SER A 308 -13.13 11.94 7.47
CA SER A 308 -14.40 11.92 6.74
C SER A 308 -14.97 13.33 6.57
N LEU A 309 -14.95 14.14 7.62
CA LEU A 309 -15.39 15.54 7.55
C LEU A 309 -14.48 16.35 6.61
N ASN A 310 -13.17 16.19 6.70
CA ASN A 310 -12.22 16.88 5.83
C ASN A 310 -12.43 16.53 4.36
N ILE A 311 -12.58 15.25 4.03
CA ILE A 311 -12.88 14.79 2.67
C ILE A 311 -14.22 15.38 2.21
N LYS A 312 -15.27 15.34 3.04
CA LYS A 312 -16.57 15.93 2.71
C LYS A 312 -16.51 17.42 2.36
N MET A 313 -15.71 18.17 3.10
CA MET A 313 -15.63 19.63 2.95
C MET A 313 -14.72 20.07 1.78
N ASN A 314 -13.75 19.24 1.39
CA ASN A 314 -12.72 19.61 0.41
C ASN A 314 -12.83 18.88 -0.94
N THR A 315 -13.68 17.86 -1.04
CA THR A 315 -13.92 17.16 -2.31
C THR A 315 -15.16 17.77 -2.99
N LEU A 316 -15.04 18.11 -4.28
CA LEU A 316 -16.08 18.80 -5.05
C LEU A 316 -17.29 17.87 -5.31
N GLY A 317 -18.44 18.23 -4.75
CA GLY A 317 -19.74 17.58 -5.00
C GLY A 317 -20.29 16.91 -3.73
N ASN A 318 -21.61 16.79 -3.63
CA ASN A 318 -22.31 16.18 -2.49
C ASN A 318 -22.09 14.65 -2.39
N GLN A 319 -20.88 14.16 -2.67
CA GLN A 319 -20.55 12.74 -2.66
C GLN A 319 -20.89 12.15 -1.29
N GLU A 320 -21.66 11.06 -1.31
CA GLU A 320 -21.98 10.36 -0.08
C GLU A 320 -20.74 9.60 0.41
N ILE A 321 -20.38 9.86 1.66
CA ILE A 321 -19.22 9.26 2.31
C ILE A 321 -19.72 8.18 3.25
N THR A 322 -19.27 6.95 3.03
CA THR A 322 -19.61 5.83 3.89
C THR A 322 -18.35 5.38 4.64
N PRO A 323 -18.25 5.63 5.95
CA PRO A 323 -17.25 4.95 6.77
C PRO A 323 -17.58 3.45 6.74
N MET A 324 -16.67 2.65 6.21
CA MET A 324 -16.90 1.22 5.96
C MET A 324 -15.89 0.33 6.68
N ILE A 325 -14.74 0.88 7.07
CA ILE A 325 -13.75 0.08 7.78
C ILE A 325 -14.04 0.19 9.26
N ARG A 326 -14.76 -0.81 9.78
CA ARG A 326 -14.66 -1.15 11.20
C ARG A 326 -13.19 -1.46 11.45
N ASN A 327 -12.52 -0.61 12.24
CA ASN A 327 -11.09 -0.70 12.55
C ASN A 327 -10.68 -2.15 12.81
N LEU A 328 -9.87 -2.71 11.92
CA LEU A 328 -9.32 -4.06 12.04
C LEU A 328 -8.17 -4.02 13.04
N SER A 329 -8.53 -3.97 14.33
CA SER A 329 -7.58 -3.90 15.43
C SER A 329 -8.16 -3.93 16.84
N SER A 330 -8.02 -5.08 17.51
CA SER A 330 -7.40 -5.17 18.83
C SER A 330 -7.46 -6.62 19.28
N VAL A 331 -6.30 -7.27 19.43
CA VAL A 331 -6.10 -8.35 20.40
C VAL A 331 -5.06 -7.82 21.39
N ASP A 332 -5.52 -7.55 22.61
CA ASP A 332 -4.86 -7.26 23.90
C ASP A 332 -3.47 -6.58 23.94
#